data_AF-A0A9P0EIU1-F1
#
_entry.id   AF-A0A9P0EIU1-F1
#
_cell.length_a   1.000
_cell.length_b   1.000
_cell.length_c   1.000
_cell.angle_alpha   90.00
_cell.angle_beta   90.00
_cell.angle_gamma   90.00
#
_symmetry.space_group_name_H-M   'P 1'
#
loop_
_entity.id
_entity.type
_entity.pdbx_description
1 polymer ?
#
loop_
_entity_poly.entity_id
_entity_poly.type
_entity_poly.pdbx_seq_one_letter_code
_entity_poly.pdbx_strand_id
1 'polypeptide(L)'
;MITAASPEILHINPNPWHIPRPKKLTFMHLPREVRLRIYEFVLVEIPRWDKKHHLKCRCRPRLDSDDTEHPPFLQSMVKITPVPAKFHITTTTRCDCAKRKGLSLLLASREVNQSASPIFWSLNTFCFLDSMEFLATVGHRLRPQHQQCIQSVSFMSPDARGMPRHVRLYGHRRKHIEPFWQAMRKCTRLRHLELPAWYINPARFNVHRSNQLAKALPNLQSLEISHLLPYSNKAHSWGYPSPWYKQPEERTFYVRCSRRVPLVRDGSWTNQAAKDLFRELQHNFRVHVDTAVKTKLLGATIDGLEEYRTTFRLPRQLDEHNCVRRITLPSGETTTIRFYGLRTSNQTRLRVVREKKALDQKQKLKNNRTHAQQEAMDREKQRKWQKRRFDEDFERRKHDLDLRQRDSRLELLKEEKEKQSRRLARAVKRAEDKRKGLHQSERKRIIHINNY
;
A
#
# COMPACT_ATOMS: atom_id res chain seq x y z
N MET A 1 -68.20 13.71 62.57
CA MET A 1 -68.41 13.74 61.10
C MET A 1 -67.23 13.04 60.47
N ILE A 2 -67.42 11.79 60.04
CA ILE A 2 -66.38 10.93 59.46
C ILE A 2 -66.54 11.01 57.93
N THR A 3 -65.55 11.59 57.25
CA THR A 3 -65.47 11.59 55.79
C THR A 3 -64.81 10.29 55.32
N ALA A 4 -65.60 9.47 54.63
CA ALA A 4 -65.15 8.23 54.00
C ALA A 4 -64.22 8.55 52.82
N ALA A 5 -63.01 7.99 52.83
CA ALA A 5 -62.11 7.99 51.69
C ALA A 5 -62.39 6.75 50.83
N SER A 6 -62.82 6.98 49.59
CA SER A 6 -63.04 5.94 48.57
C SER A 6 -61.72 5.28 48.17
N PRO A 7 -61.69 3.95 47.97
CA PRO A 7 -60.52 3.27 47.45
C PRO A 7 -60.45 3.45 45.92
N GLU A 8 -59.43 4.17 45.44
CA GLU A 8 -59.07 4.17 44.02
C GLU A 8 -58.53 2.78 43.63
N ILE A 9 -59.40 1.98 43.01
CA ILE A 9 -59.03 0.75 42.34
C ILE A 9 -58.28 1.15 41.06
N LEU A 10 -56.95 1.13 41.10
CA LEU A 10 -56.09 1.17 39.94
C LEU A 10 -56.40 -0.04 39.04
N HIS A 11 -57.26 0.16 38.05
CA HIS A 11 -57.43 -0.74 36.92
C HIS A 11 -56.15 -0.73 36.07
N ILE A 12 -55.13 -1.45 36.54
CA ILE A 12 -54.09 -1.97 35.65
C ILE A 12 -54.81 -3.00 34.79
N ASN A 13 -55.06 -2.65 33.54
CA ASN A 13 -55.58 -3.56 32.54
C ASN A 13 -54.34 -4.16 31.84
N PRO A 14 -53.77 -5.30 32.32
CA PRO A 14 -52.65 -5.90 31.63
C PRO A 14 -53.23 -6.51 30.36
N ASN A 15 -53.16 -5.79 29.25
CA ASN A 15 -53.52 -6.37 27.97
C ASN A 15 -52.62 -7.61 27.76
N PRO A 16 -53.16 -8.84 27.85
CA PRO A 16 -52.36 -10.06 27.92
C PRO A 16 -51.68 -10.40 26.57
N TRP A 17 -51.89 -9.54 25.57
CA TRP A 17 -51.41 -9.68 24.20
C TRP A 17 -50.33 -8.66 23.81
N HIS A 18 -49.75 -7.93 24.76
CA HIS A 18 -48.53 -7.16 24.49
C HIS A 18 -47.33 -8.11 24.35
N ILE A 19 -47.28 -8.85 23.24
CA ILE A 19 -46.06 -9.52 22.80
C ILE A 19 -45.05 -8.39 22.54
N PRO A 20 -43.97 -8.25 23.35
CA PRO A 20 -42.99 -7.22 23.11
C PRO A 20 -42.47 -7.42 21.70
N ARG A 21 -42.64 -6.42 20.82
CA ARG A 21 -42.12 -6.48 19.45
C ARG A 21 -40.66 -6.91 19.55
N PRO A 22 -40.23 -8.00 18.87
CA PRO A 22 -38.87 -8.46 18.96
C PRO A 22 -37.97 -7.27 18.64
N LYS A 23 -37.12 -6.89 19.60
CA LYS A 23 -36.17 -5.80 19.43
C LYS A 23 -35.45 -6.06 18.12
N LYS A 24 -35.37 -5.07 17.22
CA LYS A 24 -34.66 -5.21 15.94
C LYS A 24 -33.32 -5.86 16.22
N LEU A 25 -33.08 -7.01 15.61
CA LEU A 25 -31.85 -7.76 15.80
C LEU A 25 -30.70 -6.89 15.28
N THR A 26 -29.97 -6.27 16.21
CA THR A 26 -28.76 -5.54 15.87
C THR A 26 -27.58 -6.48 16.05
N PHE A 27 -26.51 -6.25 15.28
CA PHE A 27 -25.30 -7.05 15.40
C PHE A 27 -24.76 -7.09 16.84
N MET A 28 -24.89 -6.00 17.60
CA MET A 28 -24.41 -5.93 19.00
C MET A 28 -25.30 -6.69 19.99
N HIS A 29 -26.55 -6.97 19.63
CA HIS A 29 -27.46 -7.81 20.41
C HIS A 29 -27.26 -9.32 20.19
N LEU A 30 -26.39 -9.71 19.26
CA LEU A 30 -26.05 -11.12 19.05
C LEU A 30 -25.23 -11.65 20.24
N PRO A 31 -25.39 -12.94 20.61
CA PRO A 31 -24.52 -13.60 21.56
C PRO A 31 -23.05 -13.40 21.19
N ARG A 32 -22.19 -13.27 22.21
CA ARG A 32 -20.78 -12.93 22.01
C ARG A 32 -20.10 -13.93 21.10
N GLU A 33 -20.41 -15.22 21.25
CA GLU A 33 -19.88 -16.33 20.47
C GLU A 33 -20.19 -16.15 18.99
N VAL A 34 -21.43 -15.77 18.66
CA VAL A 34 -21.87 -15.50 17.29
C VAL A 34 -21.12 -14.29 16.73
N ARG A 35 -20.97 -13.20 17.51
CA ARG A 35 -20.19 -12.03 17.09
C ARG A 35 -18.72 -12.39 16.82
N LEU A 36 -18.10 -13.20 17.67
CA LEU A 36 -16.71 -13.64 17.50
C LEU A 36 -16.54 -14.49 16.23
N ARG A 37 -17.50 -15.38 15.90
CA ARG A 37 -17.47 -16.13 14.64
C ARG A 37 -17.63 -15.24 13.42
N ILE A 38 -18.51 -14.24 13.48
CA ILE A 38 -18.65 -13.25 12.41
C ILE A 38 -17.35 -12.45 12.25
N TYR A 39 -16.73 -12.01 13.35
CA TYR A 39 -15.45 -11.33 13.31
C TYR A 39 -14.34 -12.21 12.75
N GLU A 40 -14.25 -13.47 13.15
CA GLU A 40 -13.29 -14.43 12.60
C GLU A 40 -13.43 -14.53 11.08
N PHE A 41 -14.66 -14.72 10.59
CA PHE A 41 -14.96 -14.81 9.16
C PHE A 41 -14.60 -13.52 8.38
N VAL A 42 -14.84 -12.35 8.97
CA VAL A 42 -14.65 -11.05 8.29
C VAL A 42 -13.20 -10.53 8.40
N LEU A 43 -12.51 -10.83 9.49
CA LEU A 43 -11.22 -10.22 9.85
C LEU A 43 -10.03 -11.14 9.63
N VAL A 44 -10.21 -12.46 9.61
CA VAL A 44 -9.13 -13.41 9.36
C VAL A 44 -8.99 -13.60 7.85
N GLU A 45 -7.84 -13.20 7.34
CA GLU A 45 -7.52 -13.30 5.93
C GLU A 45 -6.31 -14.21 5.71
N ILE A 46 -6.25 -14.79 4.52
CA ILE A 46 -5.05 -15.50 4.07
C ILE A 46 -3.81 -14.58 4.12
N PRO A 47 -2.61 -15.14 4.35
CA PRO A 47 -1.37 -14.38 4.36
C PRO A 47 -1.17 -13.58 3.07
N ARG A 48 -0.48 -12.43 3.16
CA ARG A 48 -0.24 -11.53 2.00
C ARG A 48 0.44 -12.24 0.83
N TRP A 49 1.27 -13.23 1.11
CA TRP A 49 1.88 -14.15 0.14
C TRP A 49 0.86 -14.74 -0.84
N ASP A 50 -0.27 -15.20 -0.29
CA ASP A 50 -1.23 -16.05 -0.97
C ASP A 50 -2.40 -15.26 -1.56
N LYS A 51 -2.40 -13.94 -1.38
CA LYS A 51 -3.39 -13.06 -1.99
C LYS A 51 -3.23 -13.08 -3.50
N LYS A 52 -4.37 -13.14 -4.20
CA LYS A 52 -4.49 -13.14 -5.66
C LYS A 52 -5.04 -11.80 -6.15
N HIS A 53 -4.81 -11.44 -7.40
CA HIS A 53 -5.50 -10.27 -7.94
C HIS A 53 -7.00 -10.54 -8.03
N HIS A 54 -7.80 -9.53 -7.68
CA HIS A 54 -9.23 -9.53 -7.99
C HIS A 54 -9.42 -9.70 -9.51
N LEU A 55 -10.53 -10.34 -9.90
CA LEU A 55 -10.83 -10.61 -11.32
C LEU A 55 -10.87 -9.33 -12.17
N LYS A 56 -11.25 -8.20 -11.56
CA LYS A 56 -11.32 -6.87 -12.20
C LYS A 56 -10.05 -6.03 -12.01
N CYS A 57 -8.98 -6.60 -11.45
CA CYS A 57 -7.75 -5.87 -11.21
C CYS A 57 -7.00 -5.60 -12.52
N ARG A 58 -6.58 -4.35 -12.75
CA ARG A 58 -5.76 -3.97 -13.91
C ARG A 58 -4.38 -4.65 -14.00
N CYS A 59 -3.88 -5.17 -12.88
CA CYS A 59 -2.60 -5.89 -12.83
C CYS A 59 -2.75 -7.37 -13.15
N ARG A 60 -3.98 -7.87 -13.30
CA ARG A 60 -4.22 -9.23 -13.76
C ARG A 60 -3.99 -9.27 -15.28
N PRO A 61 -3.25 -10.26 -15.81
CA PRO A 61 -3.14 -10.46 -17.25
C PRO A 61 -4.51 -10.61 -17.91
N ARG A 62 -4.57 -10.32 -19.22
CA ARG A 62 -5.77 -10.63 -19.99
C ARG A 62 -5.98 -12.14 -20.00
N LEU A 63 -7.24 -12.56 -19.96
CA LEU A 63 -7.61 -13.98 -19.80
C LEU A 63 -7.16 -14.85 -20.97
N ASP A 64 -7.08 -14.26 -22.16
CA ASP A 64 -6.62 -14.88 -23.40
C ASP A 64 -5.09 -14.93 -23.52
N SER A 65 -4.37 -14.21 -22.66
CA SER A 65 -2.92 -14.22 -22.67
C SER A 65 -2.33 -15.41 -21.90
N ASP A 66 -1.19 -15.91 -22.39
CA ASP A 66 -0.31 -16.84 -21.68
C ASP A 66 0.67 -16.13 -20.73
N ASP A 67 0.50 -14.82 -20.55
CA ASP A 67 1.31 -14.02 -19.63
C ASP A 67 1.17 -14.48 -18.17
N THR A 68 2.25 -14.31 -17.42
CA THR A 68 2.28 -14.60 -15.99
C THR A 68 1.64 -13.48 -15.17
N GLU A 69 0.81 -13.84 -14.20
CA GLU A 69 0.21 -12.86 -13.28
C GLU A 69 1.20 -12.49 -12.18
N HIS A 70 1.84 -11.32 -12.26
CA HIS A 70 2.72 -10.88 -11.18
C HIS A 70 2.01 -10.91 -9.82
N PRO A 71 2.64 -11.46 -8.77
CA PRO A 71 2.01 -11.57 -7.46
C PRO A 71 1.59 -10.21 -6.89
N PRO A 72 0.40 -10.08 -6.27
CA PRO A 72 -0.08 -8.82 -5.71
C PRO A 72 0.87 -8.18 -4.70
N PHE A 73 1.57 -8.99 -3.92
CA PHE A 73 2.49 -8.47 -2.91
C PHE A 73 3.70 -7.75 -3.52
N LEU A 74 4.11 -8.11 -4.74
CA LEU A 74 5.17 -7.41 -5.49
C LEU A 74 4.66 -6.10 -6.13
N GLN A 75 3.35 -5.87 -6.15
CA GLN A 75 2.76 -4.62 -6.66
C GLN A 75 2.74 -3.50 -5.62
N SER A 76 3.36 -3.72 -4.46
CA SER A 76 3.42 -2.79 -3.34
C SER A 76 4.84 -2.34 -3.05
N MET A 77 4.95 -1.13 -2.53
CA MET A 77 6.21 -0.56 -2.12
C MET A 77 5.97 0.41 -0.97
N VAL A 78 6.90 0.41 -0.03
CA VAL A 78 6.82 1.18 1.20
C VAL A 78 8.01 2.14 1.25
N LYS A 79 7.71 3.42 1.40
CA LYS A 79 8.68 4.47 1.69
C LYS A 79 8.57 4.81 3.16
N ILE A 80 9.70 4.73 3.87
CA ILE A 80 9.82 5.09 5.27
C ILE A 80 10.73 6.30 5.34
N THR A 81 10.17 7.41 5.81
CA THR A 81 10.91 8.64 6.06
C THR A 81 11.03 8.82 7.57
N PRO A 82 12.25 8.87 8.13
CA PRO A 82 12.42 9.23 9.52
C PRO A 82 11.97 10.69 9.72
N VAL A 83 11.18 10.92 10.75
CA VAL A 83 10.74 12.24 11.23
C VAL A 83 11.22 12.31 12.69
N PRO A 84 11.54 13.47 13.27
CA PRO A 84 11.88 13.54 14.70
C PRO A 84 10.90 12.74 15.57
N ALA A 85 11.44 11.78 16.33
CA ALA A 85 10.72 10.81 17.18
C ALA A 85 9.77 9.79 16.53
N LYS A 86 9.52 9.82 15.20
CA LYS A 86 8.54 8.93 14.54
C LYS A 86 8.96 8.52 13.13
N PHE A 87 8.28 7.50 12.60
CA PHE A 87 8.37 7.15 11.18
C PHE A 87 7.13 7.61 10.41
N HIS A 88 7.34 8.29 9.29
CA HIS A 88 6.31 8.49 8.28
C HIS A 88 6.38 7.34 7.27
N ILE A 89 5.25 6.68 7.03
CA ILE A 89 5.14 5.52 6.16
C ILE A 89 4.20 5.86 5.02
N THR A 90 4.72 5.84 3.79
CA THR A 90 3.95 6.01 2.56
C THR A 90 3.96 4.70 1.79
N THR A 91 2.79 4.17 1.46
CA THR A 91 2.69 2.96 0.63
C THR A 91 2.20 3.33 -0.75
N THR A 92 2.99 3.01 -1.77
CA THR A 92 2.60 3.15 -3.17
C THR A 92 2.28 1.76 -3.71
N THR A 93 1.09 1.59 -4.28
CA THR A 93 0.66 0.31 -4.85
C THR A 93 0.15 0.50 -6.28
N ARG A 94 0.40 -0.50 -7.15
CA ARG A 94 -0.25 -0.55 -8.47
C ARG A 94 -1.68 -1.08 -8.40
N CYS A 95 -2.00 -1.82 -7.34
CA CYS A 95 -3.35 -2.28 -7.03
C CYS A 95 -3.53 -2.50 -5.52
N ASP A 96 -4.76 -2.74 -5.11
CA ASP A 96 -5.11 -2.94 -3.69
C ASP A 96 -5.32 -4.41 -3.31
N CYS A 97 -5.05 -5.35 -4.23
CA CYS A 97 -5.33 -6.77 -4.02
C CYS A 97 -4.51 -7.40 -2.89
N ALA A 98 -3.31 -6.87 -2.60
CA ALA A 98 -2.49 -7.31 -1.48
C ALA A 98 -2.85 -6.63 -0.15
N LYS A 99 -3.62 -5.53 -0.17
CA LYS A 99 -3.97 -4.80 1.05
C LYS A 99 -4.82 -5.69 1.96
N ARG A 100 -4.56 -5.61 3.26
CA ARG A 100 -5.39 -6.23 4.29
C ARG A 100 -6.71 -5.48 4.40
N LYS A 101 -7.83 -6.18 4.44
CA LYS A 101 -9.15 -5.59 4.68
C LYS A 101 -9.51 -5.75 6.16
N GLY A 102 -10.68 -5.26 6.55
CA GLY A 102 -11.16 -5.39 7.93
C GLY A 102 -10.61 -4.36 8.92
N LEU A 103 -9.51 -3.65 8.63
CA LEU A 103 -9.02 -2.60 9.53
C LEU A 103 -10.04 -1.48 9.74
N SER A 104 -10.81 -1.11 8.70
CA SER A 104 -11.90 -0.14 8.81
C SER A 104 -13.00 -0.58 9.77
N LEU A 105 -13.26 -1.88 9.89
CA LEU A 105 -14.24 -2.41 10.85
C LEU A 105 -13.78 -2.14 12.29
N LEU A 106 -12.48 -2.28 12.57
CA LEU A 106 -11.92 -1.96 13.88
C LEU A 106 -12.01 -0.46 14.21
N LEU A 107 -12.22 0.40 13.22
CA LEU A 107 -12.39 1.84 13.40
C LEU A 107 -13.86 2.27 13.50
N ALA A 108 -14.81 1.35 13.29
CA ALA A 108 -16.23 1.68 13.24
C ALA A 108 -16.81 2.07 14.60
N SER A 109 -16.43 1.37 15.69
CA SER A 109 -16.82 1.73 17.06
C SER A 109 -15.83 1.20 18.09
N ARG A 110 -15.84 1.79 19.30
CA ARG A 110 -14.99 1.32 20.42
C ARG A 110 -15.35 -0.10 20.85
N GLU A 111 -16.64 -0.45 20.90
CA GLU A 111 -17.09 -1.78 21.31
C GLU A 111 -16.71 -2.85 20.27
N VAL A 112 -16.84 -2.54 18.98
CA VAL A 112 -16.36 -3.40 17.89
C VAL A 112 -14.86 -3.57 17.97
N ASN A 113 -14.11 -2.47 18.21
CA ASN A 113 -12.67 -2.53 18.36
C ASN A 113 -12.26 -3.45 19.52
N GLN A 114 -12.87 -3.31 20.70
CA GLN A 114 -12.56 -4.11 21.88
C GLN A 114 -12.84 -5.60 21.65
N SER A 115 -13.94 -5.95 20.99
CA SER A 115 -14.34 -7.34 20.77
C SER A 115 -13.56 -8.00 19.63
N ALA A 116 -13.25 -7.25 18.57
CA ALA A 116 -12.74 -7.80 17.32
C ALA A 116 -11.22 -7.65 17.15
N SER A 117 -10.58 -6.69 17.83
CA SER A 117 -9.13 -6.50 17.74
C SER A 117 -8.34 -7.75 18.16
N PRO A 118 -8.67 -8.47 19.26
CA PRO A 118 -7.94 -9.69 19.63
C PRO A 118 -7.94 -10.71 18.50
N ILE A 119 -9.10 -10.96 17.87
CA ILE A 119 -9.24 -11.87 16.72
C ILE A 119 -8.34 -11.40 15.56
N PHE A 120 -8.45 -10.13 15.19
CA PHE A 120 -7.70 -9.57 14.07
C PHE A 120 -6.18 -9.69 14.28
N TRP A 121 -5.67 -9.36 15.47
CA TRP A 121 -4.23 -9.39 15.75
C TRP A 121 -3.70 -10.79 16.04
N SER A 122 -4.51 -11.70 16.58
CA SER A 122 -4.03 -13.03 17.00
C SER A 122 -4.14 -14.10 15.93
N LEU A 123 -5.19 -14.07 15.11
CA LEU A 123 -5.46 -15.17 14.16
C LEU A 123 -4.89 -14.91 12.76
N ASN A 124 -4.40 -13.70 12.49
CA ASN A 124 -3.80 -13.36 11.20
C ASN A 124 -2.28 -13.53 11.19
N THR A 125 -1.75 -13.95 10.04
CA THR A 125 -0.32 -13.85 9.74
C THR A 125 0.00 -12.48 9.17
N PHE A 126 0.76 -11.67 9.92
CA PHE A 126 1.18 -10.35 9.49
C PHE A 126 2.43 -10.44 8.61
N CYS A 127 2.25 -10.16 7.31
CA CYS A 127 3.32 -10.22 6.33
C CYS A 127 3.90 -8.83 6.05
N PHE A 128 5.20 -8.70 6.22
CA PHE A 128 5.95 -7.47 5.96
C PHE A 128 6.92 -7.68 4.81
N LEU A 129 7.08 -6.67 3.96
CA LEU A 129 8.08 -6.70 2.89
C LEU A 129 9.49 -6.72 3.47
N ASP A 130 9.70 -6.10 4.64
CA ASP A 130 10.98 -6.06 5.35
C ASP A 130 10.83 -5.72 6.85
N SER A 131 11.90 -5.94 7.63
CA SER A 131 12.04 -5.53 9.03
C SER A 131 11.82 -4.04 9.25
N MET A 132 12.20 -3.18 8.30
CA MET A 132 11.94 -1.76 8.44
C MET A 132 10.45 -1.43 8.42
N GLU A 133 9.68 -2.09 7.56
CA GLU A 133 8.22 -1.94 7.55
C GLU A 133 7.64 -2.40 8.89
N PHE A 134 8.09 -3.55 9.41
CA PHE A 134 7.68 -4.04 10.71
C PHE A 134 8.04 -3.07 11.85
N LEU A 135 9.28 -2.59 11.90
CA LEU A 135 9.73 -1.66 12.92
C LEU A 135 8.89 -0.38 12.91
N ALA A 136 8.72 0.23 11.74
CA ALA A 136 7.97 1.48 11.60
C ALA A 136 6.47 1.29 11.93
N THR A 137 5.88 0.15 11.56
CA THR A 137 4.46 -0.13 11.80
C THR A 137 4.22 -0.70 13.20
N VAL A 138 4.73 -1.89 13.50
CA VAL A 138 4.52 -2.60 14.76
C VAL A 138 5.32 -1.95 15.88
N GLY A 139 6.61 -1.71 15.67
CA GLY A 139 7.50 -1.21 16.73
C GLY A 139 7.18 0.20 17.21
N HIS A 140 6.77 1.10 16.31
CA HIS A 140 6.55 2.53 16.60
C HIS A 140 5.11 3.01 16.53
N ARG A 141 4.23 2.41 15.71
CA ARG A 141 2.85 2.90 15.52
C ARG A 141 1.79 2.04 16.18
N LEU A 142 2.00 0.73 16.27
CA LEU A 142 1.04 -0.16 16.89
C LEU A 142 1.03 0.02 18.41
N ARG A 143 -0.15 0.06 19.01
CA ARG A 143 -0.29 0.17 20.47
C ARG A 143 0.28 -1.08 21.16
N PRO A 144 0.90 -0.96 22.34
CA PRO A 144 1.47 -2.11 23.06
C PRO A 144 0.49 -3.26 23.29
N GLN A 145 -0.78 -2.97 23.60
CA GLN A 145 -1.79 -4.03 23.82
C GLN A 145 -1.99 -4.91 22.58
N HIS A 146 -1.94 -4.31 21.39
CA HIS A 146 -2.09 -5.06 20.13
C HIS A 146 -0.80 -5.76 19.71
N GLN A 147 0.38 -5.21 20.03
CA GLN A 147 1.66 -5.90 19.80
C GLN A 147 1.68 -7.26 20.49
N GLN A 148 1.22 -7.31 21.73
CA GLN A 148 1.13 -8.55 22.52
C GLN A 148 0.11 -9.56 21.97
N CYS A 149 -0.82 -9.13 21.12
CA CYS A 149 -1.79 -10.03 20.51
C CYS A 149 -1.25 -10.76 19.27
N ILE A 150 -0.17 -10.26 18.65
CA ILE A 150 0.39 -10.83 17.43
C ILE A 150 0.96 -12.22 17.69
N GLN A 151 0.44 -13.23 16.97
CA GLN A 151 0.91 -14.62 17.07
C GLN A 151 1.73 -15.09 15.85
N SER A 152 1.53 -14.48 14.69
CA SER A 152 2.15 -14.95 13.44
C SER A 152 2.71 -13.79 12.63
N VAL A 153 4.01 -13.83 12.33
CA VAL A 153 4.70 -12.83 11.52
C VAL A 153 5.49 -13.51 10.41
N SER A 154 5.46 -12.95 9.21
CA SER A 154 6.19 -13.44 8.06
C SER A 154 6.87 -12.30 7.29
N PHE A 155 8.13 -12.48 6.94
CA PHE A 155 8.91 -11.49 6.20
C PHE A 155 9.12 -11.95 4.76
N MET A 156 8.76 -11.08 3.82
CA MET A 156 8.70 -11.43 2.41
C MET A 156 9.99 -11.17 1.64
N SER A 157 10.82 -10.23 2.11
CA SER A 157 12.08 -9.74 1.51
C SER A 157 12.28 -10.19 0.06
N PRO A 158 11.55 -9.58 -0.88
CA PRO A 158 11.57 -9.97 -2.28
C PRO A 158 12.85 -9.49 -2.96
N ASP A 159 14.03 -9.92 -2.55
CA ASP A 159 15.27 -9.74 -3.29
C ASP A 159 16.10 -10.99 -3.08
N ALA A 160 16.70 -11.51 -4.15
CA ALA A 160 17.55 -12.69 -4.14
C ALA A 160 18.78 -12.52 -3.25
N ARG A 161 19.16 -11.27 -2.94
CA ARG A 161 20.20 -10.88 -2.00
C ARG A 161 19.67 -10.55 -0.60
N GLY A 162 18.36 -10.66 -0.38
CA GLY A 162 17.72 -10.25 0.87
C GLY A 162 17.64 -8.73 1.08
N MET A 163 17.88 -7.93 0.05
CA MET A 163 17.84 -6.47 0.15
C MET A 163 16.41 -5.95 -0.10
N PRO A 164 15.84 -5.12 0.78
CA PRO A 164 14.43 -4.75 0.65
C PRO A 164 14.22 -3.69 -0.45
N ARG A 165 14.22 -4.07 -1.73
CA ARG A 165 13.99 -3.12 -2.83
C ARG A 165 12.61 -2.48 -2.80
N HIS A 166 11.66 -3.18 -2.19
CA HIS A 166 10.29 -2.71 -1.99
C HIS A 166 10.11 -1.87 -0.72
N VAL A 167 11.14 -1.74 0.13
CA VAL A 167 11.12 -0.85 1.31
C VAL A 167 12.28 0.12 1.22
N ARG A 168 11.98 1.39 0.93
CA ARG A 168 12.98 2.45 0.90
C ARG A 168 13.00 3.19 2.22
N LEU A 169 14.14 3.14 2.90
CA LEU A 169 14.46 4.04 4.00
C LEU A 169 15.44 5.10 3.52
N TYR A 170 15.10 6.37 3.71
CA TYR A 170 16.05 7.47 3.55
C TYR A 170 16.94 7.56 4.78
N GLY A 171 18.26 7.52 4.59
CA GLY A 171 19.23 7.99 5.59
C GLY A 171 20.21 6.97 6.18
N HIS A 172 19.88 5.68 6.39
CA HIS A 172 20.87 4.69 6.88
C HIS A 172 20.39 3.25 6.70
N ARG A 173 21.05 2.38 5.92
CA ARG A 173 20.56 0.99 5.68
C ARG A 173 20.97 -0.05 6.71
N ARG A 174 21.94 0.23 7.60
CA ARG A 174 22.65 -0.83 8.36
C ARG A 174 22.39 -0.87 9.86
N LYS A 175 21.69 0.10 10.46
CA LYS A 175 21.57 0.23 11.94
C LYS A 175 20.26 -0.30 12.54
N HIS A 176 19.41 -0.98 11.78
CA HIS A 176 18.03 -1.27 12.22
C HIS A 176 17.76 -2.70 12.68
N ILE A 177 18.72 -3.60 12.54
CA ILE A 177 18.52 -5.00 12.94
C ILE A 177 18.27 -5.13 14.44
N GLU A 178 18.95 -4.32 15.27
CA GLU A 178 18.76 -4.34 16.72
C GLU A 178 17.40 -3.75 17.14
N PRO A 179 17.01 -2.54 16.70
CA PRO A 179 15.66 -2.04 16.91
C PRO A 179 14.55 -2.99 16.43
N PHE A 180 14.78 -3.69 15.30
CA PHE A 180 13.86 -4.70 14.80
C PHE A 180 13.64 -5.83 15.81
N TRP A 181 14.71 -6.42 16.34
CA TRP A 181 14.60 -7.49 17.34
C TRP A 181 13.96 -6.98 18.63
N GLN A 182 14.29 -5.77 19.08
CA GLN A 182 13.64 -5.15 20.24
C GLN A 182 12.13 -4.99 20.03
N ALA A 183 11.70 -4.56 18.84
CA ALA A 183 10.28 -4.50 18.50
C ALA A 183 9.64 -5.89 18.47
N MET A 184 10.33 -6.91 17.95
CA MET A 184 9.83 -8.28 17.91
C MET A 184 9.59 -8.86 19.30
N ARG A 185 10.46 -8.55 20.28
CA ARG A 185 10.30 -8.98 21.70
C ARG A 185 9.04 -8.44 22.35
N LYS A 186 8.47 -7.35 21.86
CA LYS A 186 7.19 -6.80 22.35
C LYS A 186 5.99 -7.66 21.94
N CYS A 187 6.14 -8.53 20.94
CA CYS A 187 5.15 -9.51 20.52
C CYS A 187 5.24 -10.77 21.38
N THR A 188 4.94 -10.66 22.68
CA THR A 188 5.17 -11.73 23.68
C THR A 188 4.38 -13.01 23.43
N ARG A 189 3.30 -12.96 22.64
CA ARG A 189 2.49 -14.12 22.23
C ARG A 189 2.85 -14.66 20.84
N LEU A 190 3.98 -14.24 20.26
CA LEU A 190 4.41 -14.74 18.96
C LEU A 190 4.65 -16.26 19.01
N ARG A 191 3.96 -17.00 18.15
CA ARG A 191 4.03 -18.46 17.99
C ARG A 191 4.74 -18.87 16.70
N HIS A 192 4.56 -18.09 15.64
CA HIS A 192 5.09 -18.39 14.32
C HIS A 192 5.87 -17.20 13.77
N LEU A 193 7.13 -17.44 13.43
CA LEU A 193 8.01 -16.45 12.83
C LEU A 193 8.63 -17.02 11.56
N GLU A 194 8.36 -16.39 10.43
CA GLU A 194 9.01 -16.71 9.16
C GLU A 194 9.94 -15.58 8.73
N LEU A 195 11.22 -15.89 8.52
CA LEU A 195 12.26 -14.94 8.19
C LEU A 195 13.01 -15.33 6.92
N PRO A 196 13.41 -14.36 6.08
CA PRO A 196 14.39 -14.58 5.05
C PRO A 196 15.72 -15.02 5.64
N ALA A 197 16.43 -15.91 4.96
CA ALA A 197 17.69 -16.45 5.45
C ALA A 197 18.78 -15.40 5.74
N TRP A 198 18.70 -14.19 5.18
CA TRP A 198 19.67 -13.14 5.50
C TRP A 198 19.57 -12.60 6.93
N TYR A 199 18.43 -12.77 7.60
CA TYR A 199 18.25 -12.35 9.00
C TYR A 199 19.10 -13.15 9.98
N ILE A 200 19.46 -14.37 9.61
CA ILE A 200 20.31 -15.28 10.39
C ILE A 200 21.76 -15.31 9.89
N ASN A 201 22.14 -14.40 8.97
CA ASN A 201 23.50 -14.36 8.44
C ASN A 201 24.51 -14.04 9.56
N PRO A 202 25.48 -14.92 9.87
CA PRO A 202 26.41 -14.75 10.99
C PRO A 202 27.21 -13.44 10.97
N ALA A 203 27.51 -12.91 9.78
CA ALA A 203 28.23 -11.64 9.66
C ALA A 203 27.42 -10.43 10.15
N ARG A 204 26.10 -10.58 10.30
CA ARG A 204 25.16 -9.55 10.77
C ARG A 204 24.35 -9.99 11.98
N PHE A 205 24.32 -11.28 12.24
CA PHE A 205 23.54 -11.95 13.25
C PHE A 205 24.50 -12.52 14.30
N ASN A 206 24.69 -11.76 15.37
CA ASN A 206 25.42 -12.22 16.53
C ASN A 206 24.62 -13.36 17.19
N VAL A 207 25.22 -14.53 17.42
CA VAL A 207 24.56 -15.68 18.04
C VAL A 207 24.00 -15.40 19.43
N HIS A 208 24.51 -14.39 20.14
CA HIS A 208 23.83 -13.92 21.35
C HIS A 208 22.37 -13.51 21.09
N ARG A 209 22.06 -12.94 19.91
CA ARG A 209 20.68 -12.54 19.54
C ARG A 209 19.75 -13.72 19.35
N SER A 210 20.29 -14.84 18.90
CA SER A 210 19.54 -16.02 18.52
C SER A 210 19.15 -16.82 19.77
N ASN A 211 20.10 -16.97 20.70
CA ASN A 211 19.83 -17.44 22.06
C ASN A 211 18.89 -16.50 22.83
N GLN A 212 19.04 -15.18 22.65
CA GLN A 212 18.10 -14.21 23.23
C GLN A 212 16.71 -14.29 22.59
N LEU A 213 16.57 -14.74 21.34
CA LEU A 213 15.27 -14.82 20.67
C LEU A 213 14.39 -15.89 21.32
N ALA A 214 14.92 -17.09 21.52
CA ALA A 214 14.20 -18.18 22.18
C ALA A 214 13.81 -17.81 23.62
N LYS A 215 14.72 -17.15 24.35
CA LYS A 215 14.44 -16.66 25.71
C LYS A 215 13.40 -15.53 25.73
N ALA A 216 13.49 -14.58 24.79
CA ALA A 216 12.60 -13.42 24.76
C ALA A 216 11.23 -13.71 24.15
N LEU A 217 11.08 -14.81 23.40
CA LEU A 217 9.82 -15.27 22.80
C LEU A 217 9.51 -16.71 23.26
N PRO A 218 9.16 -16.92 24.53
CA PRO A 218 8.96 -18.27 25.09
C PRO A 218 7.82 -19.04 24.42
N ASN A 219 6.86 -18.31 23.84
CA ASN A 219 5.73 -18.86 23.11
C ASN A 219 6.03 -19.22 21.66
N LEU A 220 7.25 -18.97 21.16
CA LEU A 220 7.62 -19.28 19.79
C LEU A 220 7.66 -20.80 19.59
N GLN A 221 6.80 -21.29 18.71
CA GLN A 221 6.61 -22.71 18.38
C GLN A 221 7.30 -23.07 17.06
N SER A 222 7.28 -22.16 16.08
CA SER A 222 7.97 -22.36 14.81
C SER A 222 8.78 -21.13 14.39
N LEU A 223 10.02 -21.39 14.01
CA LEU A 223 10.86 -20.49 13.24
C LEU A 223 11.05 -21.12 11.85
N GLU A 224 10.62 -20.42 10.82
CA GLU A 224 10.82 -20.83 9.44
C GLU A 224 11.77 -19.87 8.75
N ILE A 225 12.67 -20.43 7.94
CA ILE A 225 13.51 -19.67 7.05
C ILE A 225 13.00 -19.81 5.63
N SER A 226 12.66 -18.68 5.01
CA SER A 226 12.07 -18.66 3.68
C SER A 226 13.02 -18.06 2.64
N HIS A 227 12.85 -18.56 1.42
CA HIS A 227 13.46 -18.02 0.22
C HIS A 227 12.36 -17.75 -0.80
N LEU A 228 12.55 -16.69 -1.56
CA LEU A 228 11.77 -16.39 -2.75
C LEU A 228 12.76 -16.36 -3.92
N LEU A 229 12.53 -17.22 -4.90
CA LEU A 229 13.43 -17.45 -6.03
C LEU A 229 12.71 -16.98 -7.31
N PRO A 230 13.21 -15.92 -7.97
CA PRO A 230 12.65 -15.49 -9.25
C PRO A 230 13.19 -16.35 -10.39
N TYR A 231 12.32 -16.71 -11.32
CA TYR A 231 12.66 -17.41 -12.56
C TYR A 231 12.16 -16.59 -13.74
N SER A 232 13.06 -16.32 -14.68
CA SER A 232 12.81 -15.56 -15.90
C SER A 232 13.59 -16.19 -17.06
N ASN A 233 13.06 -16.05 -18.26
CA ASN A 233 13.73 -16.47 -19.49
C ASN A 233 14.86 -15.52 -19.93
N LYS A 234 14.99 -14.33 -19.31
CA LYS A 234 16.06 -13.38 -19.66
C LYS A 234 17.15 -13.32 -18.61
N ALA A 235 18.39 -13.19 -19.07
CA ALA A 235 19.60 -13.22 -18.23
C ALA A 235 19.75 -12.03 -17.26
N HIS A 236 19.08 -10.90 -17.52
CA HIS A 236 19.31 -9.64 -16.78
C HIS A 236 18.16 -9.22 -15.85
N SER A 237 17.05 -9.97 -15.80
CA SER A 237 15.89 -9.64 -14.96
C SER A 237 15.87 -10.35 -13.60
N TRP A 238 17.04 -10.50 -12.96
CA TRP A 238 17.16 -10.95 -11.56
C TRP A 238 16.52 -9.99 -10.51
N GLY A 239 15.80 -8.98 -10.98
CA GLY A 239 15.16 -7.96 -10.17
C GLY A 239 13.72 -8.31 -9.87
N TYR A 240 13.32 -8.10 -8.63
CA TYR A 240 11.91 -8.09 -8.29
C TYR A 240 11.24 -6.83 -8.85
N PRO A 241 9.99 -6.96 -9.34
CA PRO A 241 9.20 -5.88 -9.88
C PRO A 241 9.18 -4.71 -8.92
N SER A 242 9.87 -3.63 -9.22
CA SER A 242 9.69 -2.40 -8.46
C SER A 242 8.71 -1.51 -9.21
N PRO A 243 7.73 -0.88 -8.54
CA PRO A 243 6.90 0.10 -9.20
C PRO A 243 7.70 1.26 -9.83
N TRP A 244 8.95 1.50 -9.39
CA TRP A 244 9.86 2.53 -9.90
C TRP A 244 10.63 2.16 -11.16
N TYR A 245 10.80 0.87 -11.46
CA TYR A 245 11.55 0.43 -12.63
C TYR A 245 10.57 0.02 -13.74
N LYS A 246 11.03 0.07 -14.99
CA LYS A 246 10.28 -0.50 -16.14
C LYS A 246 9.82 -1.91 -15.74
N GLN A 247 8.62 -2.26 -16.19
CA GLN A 247 7.93 -3.46 -15.70
C GLN A 247 8.87 -4.67 -15.75
N PRO A 248 8.82 -5.56 -14.73
CA PRO A 248 9.38 -6.89 -14.89
C PRO A 248 8.90 -7.47 -16.22
N GLU A 249 9.78 -8.21 -16.87
CA GLU A 249 9.52 -8.74 -18.20
C GLU A 249 8.38 -9.76 -18.14
N GLU A 250 7.64 -9.89 -19.24
CA GLU A 250 6.31 -10.52 -19.35
C GLU A 250 6.23 -12.02 -18.94
N ARG A 251 7.35 -12.64 -18.51
CA ARG A 251 7.43 -14.07 -18.15
C ARG A 251 8.30 -14.34 -16.93
N THR A 252 8.10 -13.60 -15.84
CA THR A 252 8.71 -13.95 -14.54
C THR A 252 7.71 -14.65 -13.63
N PHE A 253 8.11 -15.77 -13.03
CA PHE A 253 7.41 -16.41 -11.92
C PHE A 253 8.35 -16.54 -10.71
N TYR A 254 7.79 -16.89 -9.56
CA TYR A 254 8.50 -16.93 -8.29
C TYR A 254 8.22 -18.24 -7.58
N VAL A 255 9.24 -18.82 -6.96
CA VAL A 255 9.10 -19.98 -6.08
C VAL A 255 9.44 -19.59 -4.67
N ARG A 256 8.49 -19.74 -3.74
CA ARG A 256 8.76 -19.72 -2.31
C ARG A 256 9.02 -21.13 -1.83
N CYS A 257 10.09 -21.26 -1.06
CA CYS A 257 10.34 -22.43 -0.24
C CYS A 257 10.63 -21.95 1.17
N SER A 258 10.26 -22.77 2.16
CA SER A 258 10.65 -22.54 3.54
C SER A 258 11.16 -23.83 4.17
N ARG A 259 12.07 -23.68 5.12
CA ARG A 259 12.56 -24.76 5.96
C ARG A 259 12.38 -24.37 7.43
N ARG A 260 11.82 -25.27 8.22
CA ARG A 260 11.71 -25.06 9.67
C ARG A 260 13.09 -25.22 10.30
N VAL A 261 13.43 -24.28 11.18
CA VAL A 261 14.67 -24.31 11.95
C VAL A 261 14.35 -24.76 13.38
N PRO A 262 15.14 -25.68 13.96
CA PRO A 262 14.97 -26.07 15.34
C PRO A 262 15.18 -24.89 16.28
N LEU A 263 14.28 -24.72 17.24
CA LEU A 263 14.38 -23.71 18.29
C LEU A 263 15.21 -24.28 19.44
N VAL A 264 16.47 -23.87 19.51
CA VAL A 264 17.39 -24.26 20.58
C VAL A 264 17.13 -23.38 21.81
N ARG A 265 16.54 -23.94 22.88
CA ARG A 265 16.08 -23.20 24.08
C ARG A 265 17.06 -23.25 25.25
N ASP A 266 17.91 -24.25 25.30
CA ASP A 266 18.96 -24.46 26.31
C ASP A 266 20.11 -23.44 26.21
N GLY A 267 20.14 -22.63 25.14
CA GLY A 267 21.21 -21.66 24.90
C GLY A 267 22.49 -22.28 24.33
N SER A 268 22.45 -23.55 23.89
CA SER A 268 23.59 -24.25 23.30
C SER A 268 23.93 -23.77 21.88
N TRP A 269 23.20 -22.79 21.34
CA TRP A 269 23.46 -22.31 19.99
C TRP A 269 24.81 -21.57 19.94
N THR A 270 25.77 -22.13 19.21
CA THR A 270 27.12 -21.56 19.04
C THR A 270 27.23 -20.74 17.75
N ASN A 271 28.22 -19.84 17.69
CA ASN A 271 28.58 -19.11 16.46
C ASN A 271 28.82 -20.06 15.27
N GLN A 272 29.42 -21.22 15.53
CA GLN A 272 29.67 -22.21 14.51
C GLN A 272 28.37 -22.88 14.03
N ALA A 273 27.50 -23.31 14.95
CA ALA A 273 26.20 -23.87 14.60
C ALA A 273 25.31 -22.90 13.80
N ALA A 274 25.36 -21.60 14.08
CA ALA A 274 24.65 -20.60 13.28
C ALA A 274 25.26 -20.43 11.87
N LYS A 275 26.59 -20.49 11.74
CA LYS A 275 27.28 -20.50 10.43
C LYS A 275 26.92 -21.72 9.61
N ASP A 276 26.91 -22.89 10.25
CA ASP A 276 26.58 -24.16 9.58
C ASP A 276 25.12 -24.21 9.16
N LEU A 277 24.20 -23.76 10.02
CA LEU A 277 22.79 -23.60 9.65
C LEU A 277 22.60 -22.61 8.49
N PHE A 278 23.25 -21.45 8.53
CA PHE A 278 23.16 -20.49 7.44
C PHE A 278 23.71 -21.08 6.14
N ARG A 279 24.82 -21.83 6.20
CA ARG A 279 25.40 -22.52 5.05
C ARG A 279 24.45 -23.58 4.51
N GLU A 280 23.88 -24.41 5.38
CA GLU A 280 22.88 -25.41 5.03
C GLU A 280 21.69 -24.76 4.30
N LEU A 281 21.12 -23.70 4.86
CA LEU A 281 19.96 -23.04 4.28
C LEU A 281 20.27 -22.35 2.93
N GLN A 282 21.39 -21.63 2.83
CA GLN A 282 21.71 -20.82 1.65
C GLN A 282 22.40 -21.58 0.54
N HIS A 283 23.30 -22.51 0.88
CA HIS A 283 24.15 -23.18 -0.08
C HIS A 283 23.70 -24.61 -0.37
N ASN A 284 22.95 -25.24 0.54
CA ASN A 284 22.42 -26.59 0.30
C ASN A 284 20.93 -26.51 -0.03
N PHE A 285 20.07 -26.21 0.94
CA PHE A 285 18.61 -26.21 0.78
C PHE A 285 18.15 -25.35 -0.40
N ARG A 286 18.53 -24.07 -0.42
CA ARG A 286 18.17 -23.15 -1.51
C ARG A 286 18.67 -23.62 -2.87
N VAL A 287 19.92 -24.09 -2.96
CA VAL A 287 20.53 -24.53 -4.22
C VAL A 287 19.84 -25.80 -4.71
N HIS A 288 19.57 -26.77 -3.84
CA HIS A 288 18.85 -27.99 -4.19
C HIS A 288 17.42 -27.72 -4.64
N VAL A 289 16.72 -26.78 -4.00
CA VAL A 289 15.40 -26.33 -4.47
C VAL A 289 15.53 -25.70 -5.86
N ASP A 290 16.51 -24.81 -6.07
CA ASP A 290 16.74 -24.15 -7.36
C ASP A 290 17.04 -25.15 -8.48
N THR A 291 17.98 -26.07 -8.24
CA THR A 291 18.32 -27.16 -9.14
C THR A 291 17.09 -28.01 -9.44
N ALA A 292 16.32 -28.43 -8.43
CA ALA A 292 15.13 -29.25 -8.63
C ALA A 292 14.05 -28.53 -9.45
N VAL A 293 13.85 -27.23 -9.25
CA VAL A 293 12.93 -26.44 -10.06
C VAL A 293 13.43 -26.37 -11.50
N LYS A 294 14.70 -26.03 -11.72
CA LYS A 294 15.29 -25.91 -13.06
C LYS A 294 15.25 -27.23 -13.83
N THR A 295 15.65 -28.34 -13.21
CA THR A 295 15.73 -29.63 -13.90
C THR A 295 14.37 -30.30 -14.04
N LYS A 296 13.63 -30.47 -12.93
CA LYS A 296 12.40 -31.27 -12.93
C LYS A 296 11.19 -30.52 -13.49
N LEU A 297 11.19 -29.18 -13.45
CA LEU A 297 10.02 -28.39 -13.85
C LEU A 297 10.26 -27.51 -15.07
N LEU A 298 11.48 -27.02 -15.28
CA LEU A 298 11.83 -26.17 -16.42
C LEU A 298 12.62 -26.91 -17.51
N GLY A 299 12.93 -28.19 -17.31
CA GLY A 299 13.55 -29.03 -18.32
C GLY A 299 15.01 -28.73 -18.61
N ALA A 300 15.73 -28.07 -17.68
CA ALA A 300 17.17 -27.94 -17.78
C ALA A 300 17.86 -29.27 -17.47
N THR A 301 19.03 -29.48 -18.06
CA THR A 301 19.92 -30.57 -17.66
C THR A 301 20.68 -30.20 -16.37
N ILE A 302 21.25 -31.20 -15.70
CA ILE A 302 22.03 -30.94 -14.47
C ILE A 302 23.33 -30.18 -14.78
N ASP A 303 23.92 -30.45 -15.95
CA ASP A 303 25.15 -29.79 -16.43
C ASP A 303 24.85 -28.42 -17.07
N GLY A 304 23.63 -28.25 -17.60
CA GLY A 304 23.16 -27.03 -18.26
C GLY A 304 22.08 -26.30 -17.47
N LEU A 305 22.30 -25.99 -16.19
CA LEU A 305 21.28 -25.31 -15.36
C LEU A 305 20.81 -23.97 -15.89
N GLU A 306 21.53 -23.32 -16.80
CA GLU A 306 21.13 -22.06 -17.45
C GLU A 306 20.26 -22.28 -18.70
N GLU A 307 20.20 -23.50 -19.23
CA GLU A 307 19.36 -23.88 -20.38
C GLU A 307 17.87 -23.64 -20.11
N TYR A 308 17.44 -23.64 -18.84
CA TYR A 308 16.06 -23.33 -18.45
C TYR A 308 15.55 -22.00 -19.04
N ARG A 309 16.46 -21.07 -19.37
CA ARG A 309 16.11 -19.78 -19.97
C ARG A 309 15.64 -19.92 -21.41
N THR A 310 16.24 -20.81 -22.18
CA THR A 310 15.86 -21.08 -23.57
C THR A 310 14.67 -22.03 -23.63
N THR A 311 14.61 -23.00 -22.72
CA THR A 311 13.52 -23.98 -22.64
C THR A 311 12.33 -23.53 -21.79
N PHE A 312 12.35 -22.28 -21.28
CA PHE A 312 11.43 -21.74 -20.29
C PHE A 312 9.94 -22.01 -20.59
N ARG A 313 9.44 -23.14 -20.10
CA ARG A 313 8.06 -23.61 -20.30
C ARG A 313 7.52 -24.10 -18.98
N LEU A 314 6.55 -23.35 -18.44
CA LEU A 314 5.80 -23.80 -17.27
C LEU A 314 4.92 -25.00 -17.64
N PRO A 315 4.91 -26.09 -16.84
CA PRO A 315 4.02 -27.21 -17.06
C PRO A 315 2.56 -26.76 -17.15
N ARG A 316 1.77 -27.35 -18.04
CA ARG A 316 0.38 -26.91 -18.25
C ARG A 316 -0.48 -27.03 -16.99
N GLN A 317 -0.18 -27.98 -16.13
CA GLN A 317 -0.87 -28.22 -14.87
C GLN A 317 -0.45 -27.25 -13.75
N LEU A 318 0.53 -26.38 -13.98
CA LEU A 318 0.99 -25.40 -13.00
C LEU A 318 0.26 -24.07 -13.26
N ASP A 319 -0.76 -23.81 -12.46
CA ASP A 319 -1.60 -22.61 -12.53
C ASP A 319 -1.91 -22.06 -11.13
N GLU A 320 -2.70 -20.98 -11.07
CA GLU A 320 -3.02 -20.30 -9.80
C GLU A 320 -3.66 -21.18 -8.72
N HIS A 321 -4.30 -22.31 -9.08
CA HIS A 321 -4.92 -23.24 -8.13
C HIS A 321 -4.02 -24.43 -7.81
N ASN A 322 -3.20 -24.82 -8.77
CA ASN A 322 -2.24 -25.92 -8.66
C ASN A 322 -0.82 -25.40 -8.38
N CYS A 323 -0.69 -24.39 -7.54
CA CYS A 323 0.56 -23.65 -7.33
C CYS A 323 1.48 -24.25 -6.25
N VAL A 324 1.16 -25.40 -5.66
CA VAL A 324 1.98 -26.05 -4.63
C VAL A 324 2.54 -27.36 -5.16
N ARG A 325 3.82 -27.64 -4.90
CA ARG A 325 4.48 -28.90 -5.24
C ARG A 325 5.32 -29.39 -4.07
N ARG A 326 5.39 -30.70 -3.92
CA ARG A 326 6.37 -31.36 -3.05
C ARG A 326 7.54 -31.78 -3.91
N ILE A 327 8.75 -31.49 -3.46
CA ILE A 327 9.99 -31.92 -4.11
C ILE A 327 10.83 -32.70 -3.11
N THR A 328 11.49 -33.75 -3.60
CA THR A 328 12.49 -34.51 -2.85
C THR A 328 13.86 -33.92 -3.10
N LEU A 329 14.53 -33.52 -2.02
CA LEU A 329 15.90 -33.01 -2.00
C LEU A 329 16.90 -34.18 -2.11
N PRO A 330 18.17 -33.94 -2.48
CA PRO A 330 19.19 -34.98 -2.54
C PRO A 330 19.41 -35.73 -1.22
N SER A 331 19.11 -35.09 -0.08
CA SER A 331 19.12 -35.72 1.25
C SER A 331 18.01 -36.75 1.46
N GLY A 332 17.09 -36.92 0.52
CA GLY A 332 15.86 -37.72 0.66
C GLY A 332 14.72 -36.98 1.36
N GLU A 333 14.99 -35.85 2.00
CA GLU A 333 13.96 -35.02 2.64
C GLU A 333 13.01 -34.43 1.60
N THR A 334 11.72 -34.40 1.92
CA THR A 334 10.72 -33.70 1.09
C THR A 334 10.45 -32.31 1.62
N THR A 335 10.42 -31.31 0.73
CA THR A 335 9.98 -29.95 1.06
C THR A 335 8.82 -29.53 0.18
N THR A 336 8.00 -28.60 0.68
CA THR A 336 6.90 -28.01 -0.07
C THR A 336 7.34 -26.66 -0.63
N ILE A 337 7.17 -26.49 -1.93
CA ILE A 337 7.39 -25.24 -2.63
C ILE A 337 6.08 -24.68 -3.15
N ARG A 338 5.96 -23.35 -3.17
CA ARG A 338 4.80 -22.64 -3.69
C ARG A 338 5.21 -21.69 -4.80
N PHE A 339 4.50 -21.74 -5.90
CA PHE A 339 4.68 -20.92 -7.08
C PHE A 339 3.76 -19.69 -7.01
N TYR A 340 4.28 -18.55 -7.44
CA TYR A 340 3.52 -17.34 -7.70
C TYR A 340 3.96 -16.78 -9.04
N GLY A 341 3.23 -15.82 -9.62
CA GLY A 341 3.56 -15.43 -11.00
C GLY A 341 3.07 -16.47 -12.00
N LEU A 342 1.96 -17.15 -11.73
CA LEU A 342 1.44 -18.19 -12.62
C LEU A 342 0.35 -17.64 -13.53
N ARG A 343 0.08 -18.37 -14.60
CA ARG A 343 -1.05 -18.10 -15.50
C ARG A 343 -2.39 -18.33 -14.81
N THR A 344 -3.41 -17.62 -15.29
CA THR A 344 -4.79 -17.86 -14.84
C THR A 344 -5.25 -19.24 -15.29
N SER A 345 -5.86 -20.00 -14.38
CA SER A 345 -6.36 -21.35 -14.68
C SER A 345 -7.55 -21.30 -15.66
N ASN A 346 -7.77 -22.37 -16.41
CA ASN A 346 -8.96 -22.48 -17.28
C ASN A 346 -10.26 -22.35 -16.49
N GLN A 347 -10.31 -22.89 -15.26
CA GLN A 347 -11.46 -22.77 -14.37
C GLN A 347 -11.77 -21.30 -14.05
N THR A 348 -10.75 -20.50 -13.72
CA THR A 348 -10.95 -19.07 -13.47
C THR A 348 -11.29 -18.31 -14.74
N ARG A 349 -10.67 -18.63 -15.89
CA ARG A 349 -11.05 -18.03 -17.20
C ARG A 349 -12.54 -18.23 -17.47
N LEU A 350 -13.03 -19.47 -17.34
CA LEU A 350 -14.45 -19.80 -17.50
C LEU A 350 -15.34 -19.06 -16.50
N ARG A 351 -14.94 -18.98 -15.23
CA ARG A 351 -15.68 -18.24 -14.20
C ARG A 351 -15.81 -16.76 -14.56
N VAL A 352 -14.72 -16.10 -14.97
CA VAL A 352 -14.75 -14.68 -15.34
C VAL A 352 -15.64 -14.45 -16.56
N VAL A 353 -15.58 -15.33 -17.56
CA VAL A 353 -16.47 -15.25 -18.74
C VAL A 353 -17.93 -15.39 -18.32
N ARG A 354 -18.27 -16.32 -17.43
CA ARG A 354 -19.64 -16.50 -16.90
C ARG A 354 -20.11 -15.26 -16.12
N GLU A 355 -19.29 -14.74 -15.21
CA GLU A 355 -19.60 -13.54 -14.44
C GLU A 355 -19.79 -12.32 -15.35
N LYS A 356 -18.93 -12.15 -16.36
CA LYS A 356 -19.05 -11.07 -17.34
C LYS A 356 -20.36 -11.20 -18.15
N LYS A 357 -20.68 -12.40 -18.63
CA LYS A 357 -21.95 -12.66 -19.35
C LYS A 357 -23.16 -12.36 -18.48
N ALA A 358 -23.16 -12.77 -17.21
CA ALA A 358 -24.25 -12.49 -16.27
C ALA A 358 -24.39 -10.99 -16.00
N LEU A 359 -23.27 -10.26 -15.87
CA LEU A 359 -23.26 -8.82 -15.69
C LEU A 359 -23.81 -8.10 -16.93
N ASP A 360 -23.37 -8.51 -18.12
CA ASP A 360 -23.85 -7.96 -19.39
C ASP A 360 -25.34 -8.22 -19.60
N GLN A 361 -25.85 -9.40 -19.23
CA GLN A 361 -27.28 -9.69 -19.25
C GLN A 361 -28.05 -8.76 -18.30
N LYS A 362 -27.60 -8.62 -17.05
CA LYS A 362 -28.22 -7.68 -16.09
C LYS A 362 -28.22 -6.24 -16.58
N GLN A 363 -27.15 -5.81 -17.25
CA GLN A 363 -27.07 -4.45 -17.80
C GLN A 363 -27.99 -4.28 -19.01
N LYS A 364 -28.02 -5.26 -19.92
CA LYS A 364 -28.93 -5.26 -21.07
C LYS A 364 -30.39 -5.15 -20.63
N LEU A 365 -30.79 -5.87 -19.59
CA LEU A 365 -32.15 -5.74 -19.03
C LEU A 365 -32.45 -4.34 -18.49
N LYS A 366 -31.44 -3.59 -18.03
CA LYS A 366 -31.63 -2.23 -17.50
C LYS A 366 -31.69 -1.15 -18.58
N ASN A 367 -30.88 -1.27 -19.64
CA ASN A 367 -30.71 -0.17 -20.59
C ASN A 367 -30.40 -0.62 -22.03
N ASN A 368 -30.66 -1.89 -22.37
CA ASN A 368 -30.36 -2.52 -23.66
C ASN A 368 -28.90 -2.42 -24.11
N ARG A 369 -27.96 -2.20 -23.19
CA ARG A 369 -26.52 -2.10 -23.47
C ARG A 369 -25.73 -3.13 -22.68
N THR A 370 -24.60 -3.56 -23.23
CA THR A 370 -23.60 -4.32 -22.47
C THR A 370 -22.91 -3.41 -21.44
N HIS A 371 -22.28 -4.00 -20.44
CA HIS A 371 -21.49 -3.24 -19.48
C HIS A 371 -20.35 -2.47 -20.17
N ALA A 372 -19.70 -3.10 -21.16
CA ALA A 372 -18.62 -2.47 -21.92
C ALA A 372 -19.12 -1.26 -22.74
N GLN A 373 -20.31 -1.35 -23.35
CA GLN A 373 -20.93 -0.22 -24.05
C GLN A 373 -21.27 0.93 -23.09
N GLN A 374 -21.81 0.59 -21.91
CA GLN A 374 -22.11 1.59 -20.89
C GLN A 374 -20.84 2.30 -20.38
N GLU A 375 -19.80 1.54 -20.03
CA GLU A 375 -18.50 2.10 -19.63
C GLU A 375 -17.86 2.96 -20.72
N ALA A 376 -17.98 2.57 -22.00
CA ALA A 376 -17.47 3.37 -23.12
C ALA A 376 -18.19 4.72 -23.21
N MET A 377 -19.52 4.74 -23.08
CA MET A 377 -20.27 5.99 -23.04
C MET A 377 -19.94 6.84 -21.82
N ASP A 378 -19.79 6.24 -20.64
CA ASP A 378 -19.47 6.98 -19.42
C ASP A 378 -18.06 7.60 -19.52
N ARG A 379 -17.10 6.89 -20.13
CA ARG A 379 -15.77 7.45 -20.44
C ARG A 379 -15.85 8.59 -21.45
N GLU A 380 -16.67 8.47 -22.48
CA GLU A 380 -16.86 9.53 -23.47
C GLU A 380 -17.50 10.77 -22.83
N LYS A 381 -18.54 10.59 -22.00
CA LYS A 381 -19.15 11.66 -21.20
C LYS A 381 -18.12 12.32 -20.29
N GLN A 382 -17.30 11.53 -19.60
CA GLN A 382 -16.24 12.05 -18.74
C GLN A 382 -15.20 12.84 -19.53
N ARG A 383 -14.79 12.36 -20.71
CA ARG A 383 -13.86 13.08 -21.61
C ARG A 383 -14.46 14.40 -22.09
N LYS A 384 -15.74 14.39 -22.51
CA LYS A 384 -16.47 15.61 -22.92
C LYS A 384 -16.58 16.61 -21.76
N TRP A 385 -16.85 16.14 -20.55
CA TRP A 385 -16.90 16.98 -19.35
C TRP A 385 -15.52 17.57 -18.99
N GLN A 386 -14.46 16.76 -19.03
CA GLN A 386 -13.09 17.24 -18.80
C GLN A 386 -12.65 18.26 -19.84
N LYS A 387 -12.97 18.02 -21.12
CA LYS A 387 -12.69 18.98 -22.21
C LYS A 387 -13.43 20.29 -21.99
N ARG A 388 -14.75 20.25 -21.74
CA ARG A 388 -15.54 21.45 -21.42
C ARG A 388 -14.96 22.24 -20.26
N ARG A 389 -14.59 21.57 -19.17
CA ARG A 389 -13.97 22.22 -18.01
C ARG A 389 -12.63 22.88 -18.36
N PHE A 390 -11.80 22.20 -19.16
CA PHE A 390 -10.54 22.74 -19.64
C PHE A 390 -10.75 23.98 -20.53
N ASP A 391 -11.70 23.90 -21.47
CA ASP A 391 -12.06 25.00 -22.38
C ASP A 391 -12.60 26.20 -21.58
N GLU A 392 -13.47 25.97 -20.58
CA GLU A 392 -13.97 27.01 -19.67
C GLU A 392 -12.84 27.66 -18.84
N ASP A 393 -11.90 26.87 -18.32
CA ASP A 393 -10.75 27.39 -17.58
C ASP A 393 -9.79 28.18 -18.49
N PHE A 394 -9.65 27.75 -19.75
CA PHE A 394 -8.85 28.43 -20.76
C PHE A 394 -9.46 29.79 -21.14
N GLU A 395 -10.77 29.84 -21.43
CA GLU A 395 -11.46 31.09 -21.74
C GLU A 395 -11.47 32.06 -20.56
N ARG A 396 -11.62 31.57 -19.31
CA ARG A 396 -11.46 32.42 -18.11
C ARG A 396 -10.08 33.05 -18.05
N ARG A 397 -9.01 32.27 -18.25
CA ARG A 397 -7.63 32.79 -18.24
C ARG A 397 -7.39 33.81 -19.35
N LYS A 398 -7.97 33.58 -20.53
CA LYS A 398 -7.88 34.52 -21.66
C LYS A 398 -8.59 35.83 -21.33
N HIS A 399 -9.81 35.76 -20.82
CA HIS A 399 -10.57 36.93 -20.38
C HIS A 399 -9.84 37.72 -19.28
N ASP A 400 -9.27 37.03 -18.29
CA ASP A 400 -8.48 37.67 -17.22
C ASP A 400 -7.24 38.37 -17.77
N LEU A 401 -6.59 37.79 -18.79
CA LEU A 401 -5.45 38.40 -19.47
C LEU A 401 -5.87 39.66 -20.23
N ASP A 402 -7.00 39.60 -20.95
CA ASP A 402 -7.55 40.73 -21.71
C ASP A 402 -7.94 41.88 -20.77
N LEU A 403 -8.55 41.57 -19.61
CA LEU A 403 -8.84 42.56 -18.56
C LEU A 403 -7.56 43.22 -18.06
N ARG A 404 -6.52 42.44 -17.73
CA ARG A 404 -5.22 42.98 -17.28
C ARG A 404 -4.56 43.86 -18.32
N GLN A 405 -4.62 43.49 -19.60
CA GLN A 405 -4.09 44.30 -20.69
C GLN A 405 -4.88 45.62 -20.84
N ARG A 406 -6.21 45.56 -20.70
CA ARG A 406 -7.07 46.74 -20.73
C ARG A 406 -6.77 47.68 -19.56
N ASP A 407 -6.65 47.16 -18.35
CA ASP A 407 -6.31 47.93 -17.15
C ASP A 407 -4.93 48.58 -17.29
N SER A 408 -3.93 47.83 -17.77
CA SER A 408 -2.59 48.37 -18.05
C SER A 408 -2.62 49.48 -19.10
N ARG A 409 -3.42 49.35 -20.15
CA ARG A 409 -3.58 50.39 -21.17
C ARG A 409 -4.25 51.64 -20.61
N LEU A 410 -5.24 51.49 -19.73
CA LEU A 410 -5.90 52.62 -19.07
C LEU A 410 -4.95 53.33 -18.10
N GLU A 411 -4.09 52.60 -17.41
CA GLU A 411 -3.08 53.16 -16.51
C GLU A 411 -2.04 53.98 -17.29
N LEU A 412 -1.53 53.45 -18.41
CA LEU A 412 -0.63 54.20 -19.31
C LEU A 412 -1.28 55.49 -19.84
N LEU A 413 -2.55 55.46 -20.22
CA LEU A 413 -3.29 56.66 -20.66
C LEU A 413 -3.46 57.69 -19.52
N LYS A 414 -3.67 57.23 -18.28
CA LYS A 414 -3.74 58.13 -17.12
C LYS A 414 -2.38 58.79 -16.87
N GLU A 415 -1.29 58.03 -16.92
CA GLU A 415 0.07 58.57 -16.77
C GLU A 415 0.41 59.59 -17.86
N GLU A 416 0.01 59.34 -19.12
CA GLU A 416 0.22 60.29 -20.22
C GLU A 416 -0.56 61.59 -20.01
N LYS A 417 -1.84 61.50 -19.60
CA LYS A 417 -2.65 62.67 -19.26
C LYS A 417 -2.05 63.45 -18.10
N GLU A 418 -1.54 62.77 -17.08
CA GLU A 418 -0.89 63.42 -15.95
C GLU A 418 0.42 64.10 -16.38
N LYS A 419 1.24 63.45 -17.22
CA LYS A 419 2.44 64.05 -17.82
C LYS A 419 2.09 65.29 -18.67
N GLN A 420 1.03 65.24 -19.46
CA GLN A 420 0.55 66.38 -20.25
C GLN A 420 0.07 67.52 -19.35
N SER A 421 -0.72 67.23 -18.32
CA SER A 421 -1.18 68.22 -17.34
C SER A 421 -0.01 68.88 -16.60
N ARG A 422 1.00 68.09 -16.18
CA ARG A 422 2.25 68.61 -15.60
C ARG A 422 3.04 69.49 -16.58
N ARG A 423 3.07 69.15 -17.87
CA ARG A 423 3.70 70.00 -18.91
C ARG A 423 2.96 71.32 -19.09
N LEU A 424 1.63 71.29 -19.17
CA LEU A 424 0.78 72.48 -19.25
C LEU A 424 0.95 73.37 -18.02
N ALA A 425 0.90 72.81 -16.81
CA ALA A 425 1.10 73.56 -15.57
C ALA A 425 2.49 74.23 -15.51
N ARG A 426 3.55 73.54 -15.97
CA ARG A 426 4.89 74.12 -16.10
C ARG A 426 4.94 75.25 -17.13
N ALA A 427 4.24 75.12 -18.25
CA ALA A 427 4.16 76.16 -19.28
C ALA A 427 3.43 77.41 -18.77
N VAL A 428 2.29 77.23 -18.09
CA VAL A 428 1.54 78.31 -17.43
C VAL A 428 2.42 79.04 -16.41
N LYS A 429 3.09 78.29 -15.52
CA LYS A 429 4.00 78.88 -14.53
C LYS A 429 5.14 79.69 -15.18
N ARG A 430 5.76 79.16 -16.24
CA ARG A 430 6.79 79.89 -17.00
C ARG A 430 6.25 81.18 -17.64
N ALA A 431 5.01 81.17 -18.12
CA ALA A 431 4.37 82.36 -18.69
C ALA A 431 4.08 83.41 -17.59
N GLU A 432 3.60 82.98 -16.42
CA GLU A 432 3.41 83.85 -15.26
C GLU A 432 4.73 84.46 -14.77
N ASP A 433 5.79 83.66 -14.67
CA ASP A 433 7.11 84.12 -14.25
C ASP A 433 7.70 85.14 -15.24
N LYS A 434 7.53 84.92 -16.56
CA LYS A 434 7.87 85.92 -17.60
C LYS A 434 7.08 87.21 -17.43
N ARG A 435 5.78 87.12 -17.15
CA ARG A 435 4.90 88.29 -16.95
C ARG A 435 5.29 89.08 -15.70
N LYS A 436 5.64 88.40 -14.61
CA LYS A 436 6.20 89.02 -13.40
C LYS A 436 7.56 89.68 -13.66
N GLY A 437 8.42 89.02 -14.45
CA GLY A 437 9.71 89.58 -14.87
C GLY A 437 9.55 90.86 -15.70
N LEU A 438 8.60 90.89 -16.64
CA LEU A 438 8.25 92.08 -17.43
C LEU A 438 7.70 93.21 -16.55
N HIS A 439 6.83 92.90 -15.58
CA HIS A 439 6.36 93.92 -14.63
C HIS A 439 7.46 94.46 -13.72
N GLN A 440 8.44 93.64 -13.32
CA GLN A 440 9.60 94.12 -12.57
C GLN A 440 10.53 94.99 -13.41
N SER A 441 10.74 94.68 -14.69
CA SER A 441 11.54 95.53 -15.59
C SER A 441 10.83 96.84 -15.93
N GLU A 442 9.50 96.84 -16.07
CA GLU A 442 8.68 98.06 -16.18
C GLU A 442 8.76 98.92 -14.92
N ARG A 443 8.64 98.33 -13.72
CA ARG A 443 8.81 99.05 -12.45
C ARG A 443 10.21 99.66 -12.31
N LYS A 444 11.25 98.96 -12.77
CA LYS A 444 12.63 99.50 -12.80
C LYS A 444 12.80 100.64 -13.81
N ARG A 445 12.06 100.65 -14.93
CA ARG A 445 12.05 101.79 -15.87
C ARG A 445 11.36 103.03 -15.30
N ILE A 446 10.29 102.85 -14.52
CA ILE A 446 9.58 103.96 -13.87
C ILE A 446 10.44 104.62 -12.78
N ILE A 447 11.23 103.83 -12.03
CA ILE A 447 12.16 104.39 -11.02
C ILE A 447 13.30 105.18 -11.68
N HIS A 448 13.70 104.84 -12.91
CA HIS A 448 14.76 105.57 -13.61
C HIS A 448 14.30 106.90 -14.23
N ILE A 449 12.98 107.11 -14.37
CA ILE A 449 12.40 108.36 -14.89
C ILE A 449 12.15 109.39 -13.77
N ASN A 450 12.09 108.97 -12.50
CA ASN A 450 11.89 109.87 -11.35
C ASN A 450 13.20 110.36 -10.71
N ASN A 451 14.36 110.15 -11.33
CA ASN A 451 15.67 110.63 -10.86
C ASN A 451 16.36 111.58 -11.85
N TYR A 452 15.57 112.35 -12.61
CA TYR A 452 16.03 113.53 -13.34
C TYR A 452 15.36 114.78 -12.78
#